data_AF-A0A953ATR1-F1
#
_entry.id   AF-A0A953ATR1-F1
#
_cell.length_a   1.000
_cell.length_b   1.000
_cell.length_c   1.000
_cell.angle_alpha   90.00
_cell.angle_beta   90.00
_cell.angle_gamma   90.00
#
_symmetry.space_group_name_H-M   'P 1'
#
loop_
_entity.id
_entity.type
_entity.pdbx_description
1 polymer ?
#
loop_
_entity_poly.entity_id
_entity_poly.type
_entity_poly.pdbx_seq_one_letter_code
_entity_poly.pdbx_strand_id
1 'polypeptide(L)'
;MASSSDPLRPQFVSGALLRAEDLTLDQDFSRGRFYAANRGLHGVGIATGLALNALSDGRIEVSPGLAIDAEGRPLSLAHARTLDLRAVPAANVWVTLRACDTPSDFEGNTRGTWPRRIREEPTLSAQTAPPDDPLRALVLGRVELSVNREVVRIVSDERLLCGLTVGTLALSDGTGEVARLGAGAEPGALSVTAEKTDLFGDARITGMLGIGSPAPVAGLEVVGTPKVAGTGKLVVGADGALGLGTRFEQELEEGDRLEVPGRGAWVVKEVQGANLLSLSPAPGNVASQVSEPCSFEVAAQLLMRIALGDGSPALAVTNKGDLGVGTFSPRERLHVANGDVVLDSGSAVTFSGDGAVYSADPEDHALQLQAAAKKLTLRDKGDLLFAAGSKGEDSPPTLVVDGKNGFVGIGVRAPPDALTVQGVIEARGGLMFPDGSVQREGVVPIPIGTVIDWWRPDSSLQLSPEGFQICDGSTVTDPDSPLQGTRVPDLRGLFVRGVVSFEEIGTTGGSVDHAHDVPLQSHTHTIDHQHPIQAIFHPTSQTSGTDLGGHSLAVAGHVHSLRDGELTPGPTTHDSQPWAGQSGVQTSKAGDLPPHVVMLKIMRIK
;
A
#
# COMPACT_ATOMS: atom_id res chain seq x y z
N MET A 1 45.98 4.19 66.54
CA MET A 1 47.35 4.64 66.21
C MET A 1 48.04 3.47 65.52
N ALA A 2 48.33 3.58 64.23
CA ALA A 2 49.16 2.60 63.53
C ALA A 2 50.62 2.98 63.79
N SER A 3 51.37 2.18 64.56
CA SER A 3 52.82 2.36 64.62
C SER A 3 53.40 1.91 63.28
N SER A 4 53.93 2.85 62.52
CA SER A 4 54.53 2.69 61.20
C SER A 4 55.94 2.08 61.27
N SER A 5 56.11 0.96 61.96
CA SER A 5 57.36 0.18 61.92
C SER A 5 57.14 -1.05 61.06
N ASP A 6 58.01 -1.28 60.09
CA ASP A 6 58.00 -2.50 59.29
C ASP A 6 58.01 -3.74 60.20
N PRO A 7 57.23 -4.79 59.86
CA PRO A 7 57.12 -5.96 60.71
C PRO A 7 58.47 -6.68 60.84
N LEU A 8 58.95 -6.85 62.07
CA LEU A 8 60.19 -7.56 62.38
C LEU A 8 59.89 -9.06 62.53
N ARG A 9 60.70 -9.90 61.88
CA ARG A 9 60.68 -11.36 62.05
C ARG A 9 61.89 -11.80 62.87
N PRO A 10 61.75 -12.67 63.87
CA PRO A 10 62.90 -13.17 64.62
C PRO A 10 63.81 -14.00 63.72
N GLN A 11 65.13 -13.88 63.93
CA GLN A 11 66.14 -14.71 63.31
C GLN A 11 66.75 -15.61 64.38
N PHE A 12 66.41 -16.90 64.34
CA PHE A 12 66.98 -17.88 65.27
C PHE A 12 68.40 -18.26 64.83
N VAL A 13 69.38 -17.98 65.70
CA VAL A 13 70.79 -18.30 65.48
C VAL A 13 71.22 -19.42 66.41
N SER A 14 72.04 -20.35 65.92
CA SER A 14 72.56 -21.46 66.73
C SER A 14 73.33 -20.94 67.95
N GLY A 15 73.00 -21.47 69.12
CA GLY A 15 73.61 -21.07 70.40
C GLY A 15 72.99 -19.84 71.07
N ALA A 16 72.04 -19.15 70.43
CA ALA A 16 71.28 -18.06 71.08
C ALA A 16 70.25 -18.63 72.07
N LEU A 17 70.09 -17.97 73.22
CA LEU A 17 69.07 -18.32 74.21
C LEU A 17 67.69 -17.84 73.72
N LEU A 18 66.76 -18.77 73.49
CA LEU A 18 65.39 -18.47 73.11
C LEU A 18 64.65 -17.77 74.27
N ARG A 19 64.09 -16.59 74.02
CA ARG A 19 63.29 -15.86 75.00
C ARG A 19 61.81 -15.84 74.62
N ALA A 20 60.97 -15.51 75.59
CA ALA A 20 59.54 -15.36 75.34
C ALA A 20 59.26 -14.26 74.31
N GLU A 21 60.05 -13.18 74.33
CA GLU A 21 59.90 -12.07 73.39
C GLU A 21 60.16 -12.49 71.93
N ASP A 22 61.08 -13.44 71.70
CA ASP A 22 61.37 -13.96 70.35
C ASP A 22 60.16 -14.73 69.79
N LEU A 23 59.49 -15.53 70.62
CA LEU A 23 58.31 -16.28 70.23
C LEU A 23 57.06 -15.39 70.11
N THR A 24 56.93 -14.39 70.98
CA THR A 24 55.88 -13.37 70.86
C THR A 24 56.05 -12.59 69.55
N LEU A 25 57.28 -12.22 69.21
CA LEU A 25 57.57 -11.53 67.94
C LEU A 25 57.25 -12.41 66.73
N ASP A 26 57.55 -13.72 66.77
CA ASP A 26 57.18 -14.65 65.69
C ASP A 26 55.65 -14.77 65.51
N GLN A 27 54.92 -14.85 66.63
CA GLN A 27 53.45 -14.88 66.64
C GLN A 27 52.86 -13.59 66.09
N ASP A 28 53.35 -12.43 66.55
CA ASP A 28 52.91 -11.12 66.08
C ASP A 28 53.22 -10.90 64.60
N PHE A 29 54.40 -11.33 64.14
CA PHE A 29 54.76 -11.27 62.72
C PHE A 29 53.82 -12.11 61.85
N SER A 30 53.60 -13.37 62.23
CA SER A 30 52.76 -14.30 61.48
C SER A 30 51.29 -13.83 61.44
N ARG A 31 50.77 -13.41 62.59
CA ARG A 31 49.43 -12.84 62.74
C ARG A 31 49.28 -11.54 61.96
N GLY A 32 50.27 -10.65 62.04
CA GLY A 32 50.31 -9.39 61.30
C GLY A 32 50.26 -9.59 59.80
N ARG A 33 51.02 -10.55 59.25
CA ARG A 33 50.95 -10.91 57.82
C ARG A 33 49.57 -11.43 57.42
N PHE A 34 48.97 -12.29 58.24
CA PHE A 34 47.63 -12.83 57.96
C PHE A 34 46.57 -11.72 57.96
N TYR A 35 46.59 -10.85 58.97
CA TYR A 35 45.67 -9.70 59.04
C TYR A 35 45.89 -8.71 57.90
N ALA A 36 47.14 -8.46 57.51
CA ALA A 36 47.44 -7.61 56.35
C ALA A 36 46.91 -8.20 55.04
N ALA A 37 47.05 -9.52 54.83
CA ALA A 37 46.47 -10.19 53.67
C ALA A 37 44.94 -10.08 53.66
N ASN A 38 44.30 -10.29 54.82
CA ASN A 38 42.86 -10.11 54.97
C ASN A 38 42.43 -8.69 54.66
N ARG A 39 43.10 -7.64 55.18
CA ARG A 39 42.74 -6.25 54.85
C ARG A 39 42.98 -5.87 53.39
N GLY A 40 43.97 -6.49 52.74
CA GLY A 40 44.39 -6.13 51.39
C GLY A 40 43.58 -6.82 50.30
N LEU A 41 43.26 -8.11 50.48
CA LEU A 41 42.53 -8.91 49.50
C LEU A 41 41.06 -9.04 49.85
N HIS A 42 40.73 -9.18 51.14
CA HIS A 42 39.39 -9.40 51.62
C HIS A 42 38.78 -8.09 52.16
N GLY A 43 37.47 -7.91 51.94
CA GLY A 43 36.71 -6.84 52.57
C GLY A 43 36.34 -7.21 54.00
N VAL A 44 36.10 -6.20 54.85
CA VAL A 44 35.45 -6.40 56.14
C VAL A 44 34.03 -6.97 55.94
N GLY A 45 33.62 -7.93 56.77
CA GLY A 45 32.29 -8.53 56.73
C GLY A 45 32.27 -10.05 56.95
N ILE A 46 31.07 -10.62 56.82
CA ILE A 46 30.78 -12.05 56.99
C ILE A 46 31.17 -12.79 55.71
N ALA A 47 32.09 -13.74 55.83
CA ALA A 47 32.51 -14.58 54.72
C ALA A 47 31.54 -15.76 54.52
N THR A 48 31.17 -16.44 55.59
CA THR A 48 30.25 -17.59 55.56
C THR A 48 29.48 -17.74 56.87
N GLY A 49 28.27 -18.32 56.82
CA GLY A 49 27.51 -18.69 58.01
C GLY A 49 27.01 -17.50 58.84
N LEU A 50 27.11 -17.60 60.17
CA LEU A 50 26.71 -16.57 61.15
C LEU A 50 25.26 -16.09 60.98
N ALA A 51 24.38 -16.98 60.52
CA ALA A 51 22.96 -16.68 60.32
C ALA A 51 22.24 -16.68 61.67
N LEU A 52 21.27 -15.78 61.82
CA LEU A 52 20.39 -15.72 62.99
C LEU A 52 19.13 -16.54 62.71
N ASN A 53 18.86 -17.53 63.56
CA ASN A 53 17.64 -18.32 63.52
C ASN A 53 16.81 -18.05 64.78
N ALA A 54 15.52 -17.79 64.63
CA ALA A 54 14.62 -17.65 65.77
C ALA A 54 14.42 -19.01 66.45
N LEU A 55 14.49 -19.03 67.77
CA LEU A 55 14.08 -20.17 68.60
C LEU A 55 12.79 -19.80 69.35
N SER A 56 12.22 -20.78 70.07
CA SER A 56 11.11 -20.48 70.97
C SER A 56 11.54 -19.52 72.10
N ASP A 57 10.58 -18.74 72.60
CA ASP A 57 10.71 -17.98 73.85
C ASP A 57 11.74 -16.83 73.82
N GLY A 58 11.86 -16.10 72.70
CA GLY A 58 12.69 -14.89 72.63
C GLY A 58 14.20 -15.14 72.56
N ARG A 59 14.60 -16.39 72.28
CA ARG A 59 15.98 -16.78 72.03
C ARG A 59 16.25 -16.83 70.52
N ILE A 60 17.51 -16.64 70.17
CA ILE A 60 18.00 -16.85 68.82
C ILE A 60 19.20 -17.80 68.86
N GLU A 61 19.43 -18.49 67.76
CA GLU A 61 20.65 -19.23 67.49
C GLU A 61 21.47 -18.49 66.43
N VAL A 62 22.77 -18.36 66.68
CA VAL A 62 23.74 -17.91 65.67
C VAL A 62 24.48 -19.13 65.16
N SER A 63 24.35 -19.42 63.86
CA SER A 63 25.01 -20.57 63.25
C SER A 63 26.55 -20.39 63.21
N PRO A 64 27.32 -21.49 63.13
CA PRO A 64 28.77 -21.41 62.92
C PRO A 64 29.11 -20.59 61.66
N GLY A 65 30.28 -19.97 61.65
CA GLY A 65 30.73 -19.20 60.49
C GLY A 65 31.99 -18.39 60.72
N LEU A 66 32.37 -17.66 59.69
CA LEU A 66 33.58 -16.84 59.66
C LEU A 66 33.25 -15.43 59.19
N ALA A 67 33.82 -14.44 59.86
CA ALA A 67 33.85 -13.06 59.39
C ALA A 67 35.25 -12.44 59.54
N ILE A 68 35.45 -11.27 58.95
CA ILE A 68 36.69 -10.49 59.03
C ILE A 68 36.33 -9.08 59.47
N ASP A 69 37.00 -8.54 60.50
CA ASP A 69 36.80 -7.16 60.94
C ASP A 69 37.69 -6.15 60.17
N ALA A 70 37.54 -4.85 60.45
CA ALA A 70 38.34 -3.79 59.82
C ALA A 70 39.86 -3.91 60.06
N GLU A 71 40.29 -4.63 61.09
CA GLU A 71 41.71 -4.90 61.35
C GLU A 71 42.23 -6.11 60.55
N GLY A 72 41.37 -6.84 59.84
CA GLY A 72 41.71 -8.08 59.16
C GLY A 72 41.70 -9.30 60.07
N ARG A 73 41.13 -9.19 61.28
CA ARG A 73 41.08 -10.30 62.24
C ARG A 73 39.93 -11.25 61.88
N PRO A 74 40.17 -12.58 61.89
CA PRO A 74 39.11 -13.55 61.69
C PRO A 74 38.22 -13.64 62.95
N LEU A 75 36.91 -13.58 62.75
CA LEU A 75 35.89 -13.84 63.76
C LEU A 75 35.29 -15.23 63.47
N SER A 76 35.90 -16.27 64.05
CA SER A 76 35.47 -17.64 63.84
C SER A 76 34.55 -18.10 64.95
N LEU A 77 33.29 -18.40 64.61
CA LEU A 77 32.35 -19.06 65.50
C LEU A 77 32.28 -20.55 65.11
N ALA A 78 33.03 -21.39 65.82
CA ALA A 78 33.17 -22.81 65.45
C ALA A 78 31.90 -23.65 65.66
N HIS A 79 31.02 -23.25 66.59
CA HIS A 79 29.80 -23.97 66.94
C HIS A 79 28.64 -22.98 67.10
N ALA A 80 27.41 -23.46 66.88
CA ALA A 80 26.23 -22.64 67.05
C ALA A 80 26.16 -22.09 68.49
N ARG A 81 25.76 -20.83 68.65
CA ARG A 81 25.56 -20.22 69.97
C ARG A 81 24.18 -19.62 70.10
N THR A 82 23.51 -20.00 71.18
CA THR A 82 22.22 -19.42 71.55
C THR A 82 22.42 -18.12 72.33
N LEU A 83 21.63 -17.10 71.99
CA LEU A 83 21.58 -15.84 72.71
C LEU A 83 20.14 -15.58 73.19
N ASP A 84 20.01 -15.19 74.46
CA ASP A 84 18.74 -14.84 75.07
C ASP A 84 18.53 -13.33 74.98
N LEU A 85 17.51 -12.90 74.22
CA LEU A 85 17.23 -11.49 74.00
C LEU A 85 16.22 -10.92 75.01
N ARG A 86 15.62 -11.77 75.86
CA ARG A 86 14.58 -11.36 76.83
C ARG A 86 15.08 -10.39 77.90
N ALA A 87 16.39 -10.38 78.17
CA ALA A 87 17.00 -9.46 79.13
C ALA A 87 17.34 -8.08 78.53
N VAL A 88 17.27 -7.92 77.20
CA VAL A 88 17.75 -6.71 76.50
C VAL A 88 16.60 -5.71 76.32
N PRO A 89 16.52 -4.59 77.08
CA PRO A 89 15.31 -3.78 77.23
C PRO A 89 15.01 -2.88 76.02
N ALA A 90 14.92 -3.46 74.83
CA ALA A 90 14.54 -2.81 73.58
C ALA A 90 13.68 -3.74 72.72
N ALA A 91 12.79 -3.16 71.91
CA ALA A 91 12.02 -3.89 70.91
C ALA A 91 12.88 -4.23 69.68
N ASN A 92 13.91 -3.44 69.41
CA ASN A 92 14.91 -3.69 68.38
C ASN A 92 16.24 -4.04 69.04
N VAL A 93 16.78 -5.21 68.73
CA VAL A 93 18.02 -5.72 69.32
C VAL A 93 19.03 -6.02 68.22
N TRP A 94 20.20 -5.40 68.28
CA TRP A 94 21.30 -5.66 67.35
C TRP A 94 22.17 -6.78 67.88
N VAL A 95 22.35 -7.81 67.08
CA VAL A 95 23.23 -8.94 67.42
C VAL A 95 24.56 -8.70 66.73
N THR A 96 25.62 -8.58 67.52
CA THR A 96 26.95 -8.22 67.02
C THR A 96 28.00 -9.25 67.39
N LEU A 97 28.99 -9.41 66.52
CA LEU A 97 30.15 -10.26 66.74
C LEU A 97 31.43 -9.40 66.71
N ARG A 98 32.28 -9.54 67.73
CA ARG A 98 33.51 -8.75 67.87
C ARG A 98 34.70 -9.62 68.25
N ALA A 99 35.88 -9.34 67.71
CA ALA A 99 37.12 -9.99 68.12
C ALA A 99 37.37 -9.79 69.62
N CYS A 100 37.73 -10.87 70.32
CA CYS A 100 38.06 -10.82 71.73
C CYS A 100 39.16 -11.82 72.04
N ASP A 101 40.28 -11.28 72.53
CA ASP A 101 41.42 -12.08 72.95
C ASP A 101 41.36 -12.14 74.47
N THR A 102 41.04 -13.33 75.00
CA THR A 102 40.95 -13.52 76.44
C THR A 102 42.13 -14.36 76.94
N PRO A 103 43.00 -13.79 77.79
CA PRO A 103 44.04 -14.59 78.43
C PRO A 103 43.40 -15.68 79.29
N SER A 104 43.98 -16.88 79.25
CA SER A 104 43.46 -18.06 79.94
C SER A 104 44.61 -18.95 80.42
N ASP A 105 44.28 -19.95 81.24
CA ASP A 105 45.26 -20.88 81.80
C ASP A 105 46.38 -20.14 82.55
N PHE A 106 46.00 -19.36 83.57
CA PHE A 106 46.93 -18.57 84.35
C PHE A 106 47.78 -19.45 85.26
N GLU A 107 49.08 -19.19 85.29
CA GLU A 107 50.03 -19.79 86.22
C GLU A 107 50.71 -18.66 87.01
N GLY A 108 51.02 -18.91 88.29
CA GLY A 108 51.68 -17.90 89.10
C GLY A 108 52.57 -18.48 90.19
N ASN A 109 53.53 -17.68 90.63
CA ASN A 109 54.36 -17.93 91.80
C ASN A 109 54.51 -16.64 92.62
N THR A 110 55.43 -16.60 93.58
CA THR A 110 55.67 -15.41 94.42
C THR A 110 56.10 -14.14 93.67
N ARG A 111 56.43 -14.23 92.38
CA ARG A 111 56.83 -13.11 91.52
C ARG A 111 55.71 -12.59 90.61
N GLY A 112 54.56 -13.25 90.58
CA GLY A 112 53.40 -12.80 89.80
C GLY A 112 52.56 -13.94 89.24
N THR A 113 51.51 -13.55 88.52
CA THR A 113 50.61 -14.46 87.79
C THR A 113 50.58 -14.02 86.34
N TRP A 114 50.74 -14.97 85.41
CA TRP A 114 50.77 -14.73 83.98
C TRP A 114 49.90 -15.75 83.23
N PRO A 115 49.27 -15.36 82.10
CA PRO A 115 48.52 -16.27 81.27
C PRO A 115 49.45 -17.19 80.47
N ARG A 116 49.07 -18.47 80.32
CA ARG A 116 49.80 -19.40 79.43
C ARG A 116 49.19 -19.50 78.05
N ARG A 117 47.94 -19.08 77.88
CA ARG A 117 47.20 -19.18 76.62
C ARG A 117 46.38 -17.93 76.36
N ILE A 118 46.20 -17.60 75.09
CA ILE A 118 45.22 -16.61 74.64
C ILE A 118 44.13 -17.38 73.91
N ARG A 119 42.87 -17.17 74.30
CA ARG A 119 41.71 -17.70 73.61
C ARG A 119 41.17 -16.61 72.69
N GLU A 120 41.36 -16.82 71.39
CA GLU A 120 40.81 -15.99 70.32
C GLU A 120 39.39 -16.50 70.00
N GLU A 121 38.42 -16.08 70.80
CA GLU A 121 37.01 -16.40 70.58
C GLU A 121 36.22 -15.10 70.41
N PRO A 122 35.51 -14.90 69.30
CA PRO A 122 34.74 -13.68 69.13
C PRO A 122 33.62 -13.63 70.17
N THR A 123 33.38 -12.44 70.70
CA THR A 123 32.29 -12.19 71.64
C THR A 123 31.02 -11.88 70.86
N LEU A 124 29.98 -12.67 71.12
CA LEU A 124 28.62 -12.42 70.66
C LEU A 124 27.90 -11.52 71.67
N SER A 125 27.22 -10.48 71.23
CA SER A 125 26.52 -9.55 72.12
C SER A 125 25.20 -9.09 71.51
N ALA A 126 24.22 -8.81 72.37
CA ALA A 126 22.96 -8.18 72.01
C ALA A 126 22.92 -6.76 72.56
N GLN A 127 22.69 -5.79 71.69
CA GLN A 127 22.73 -4.37 72.00
C GLN A 127 21.37 -3.70 71.74
N THR A 128 21.05 -2.66 72.50
CA THR A 128 19.78 -1.90 72.39
C THR A 128 19.83 -0.83 71.29
N ALA A 129 20.98 -0.65 70.65
CA ALA A 129 21.24 0.28 69.56
C ALA A 129 22.28 -0.32 68.59
N PRO A 130 22.42 0.21 67.36
CA PRO A 130 23.52 -0.17 66.46
C PRO A 130 24.88 0.07 67.13
N PRO A 131 25.90 -0.75 66.84
CA PRO A 131 27.25 -0.54 67.38
C PRO A 131 27.87 0.76 66.84
N ASP A 132 28.62 1.48 67.68
CA ASP A 132 29.31 2.73 67.31
C ASP A 132 30.31 2.53 66.15
N ASP A 133 30.90 1.34 66.08
CA ASP A 133 31.84 0.94 65.03
C ASP A 133 31.42 -0.41 64.42
N PRO A 134 30.56 -0.39 63.40
CA PRO A 134 30.04 -1.59 62.76
C PRO A 134 31.10 -2.35 61.96
N LEU A 135 32.29 -1.76 61.73
CA LEU A 135 33.39 -2.43 61.03
C LEU A 135 34.25 -3.27 61.99
N ARG A 136 34.18 -3.00 63.30
CA ARG A 136 34.86 -3.78 64.36
C ARG A 136 33.92 -4.69 65.14
N ALA A 137 32.69 -4.24 65.38
CA ALA A 137 31.60 -5.03 65.95
C ALA A 137 30.59 -5.33 64.85
N LEU A 138 30.82 -6.40 64.10
CA LEU A 138 30.01 -6.74 62.93
C LEU A 138 28.58 -7.05 63.33
N VAL A 139 27.63 -6.38 62.68
CA VAL A 139 26.20 -6.64 62.84
C VAL A 139 25.85 -7.92 62.10
N LEU A 140 25.37 -8.93 62.83
CA LEU A 140 24.86 -10.19 62.27
C LEU A 140 23.38 -10.08 61.88
N GLY A 141 22.68 -9.08 62.41
CA GLY A 141 21.30 -8.75 62.08
C GLY A 141 20.63 -8.00 63.22
N ARG A 142 19.47 -7.41 62.92
CA ARG A 142 18.59 -6.77 63.89
C ARG A 142 17.37 -7.65 64.14
N VAL A 143 17.06 -7.89 65.40
CA VAL A 143 15.94 -8.74 65.82
C VAL A 143 14.85 -7.86 66.40
N GLU A 144 13.65 -7.98 65.85
CA GLU A 144 12.45 -7.30 66.33
C GLU A 144 11.71 -8.22 67.29
N LEU A 145 11.51 -7.76 68.53
CA LEU A 145 10.84 -8.49 69.59
C LEU A 145 9.42 -7.96 69.80
N SER A 146 8.48 -8.87 70.08
CA SER A 146 7.12 -8.53 70.48
C SER A 146 7.09 -7.94 71.89
N VAL A 147 5.92 -7.41 72.29
CA VAL A 147 5.68 -6.97 73.68
C VAL A 147 5.90 -8.12 74.67
N ASN A 148 5.63 -9.37 74.26
CA ASN A 148 5.87 -10.58 75.04
C ASN A 148 7.31 -11.11 74.94
N ARG A 149 8.22 -10.35 74.31
CA ARG A 149 9.64 -10.69 74.15
C ARG A 149 9.91 -11.89 73.24
N GLU A 150 8.98 -12.22 72.35
CA GLU A 150 9.17 -13.24 71.31
C GLU A 150 9.76 -12.64 70.05
N VAL A 151 10.52 -13.41 69.27
CA VAL A 151 11.11 -12.96 68.01
C VAL A 151 10.01 -12.84 66.95
N VAL A 152 9.72 -11.62 66.51
CA VAL A 152 8.73 -11.30 65.47
C VAL A 152 9.38 -11.37 64.10
N ARG A 153 10.58 -10.77 63.98
CA ARG A 153 11.28 -10.65 62.71
C ARG A 153 12.78 -10.59 62.92
N ILE A 154 13.52 -11.20 62.01
CA ILE A 154 14.97 -11.05 61.89
C ILE A 154 15.24 -10.26 60.61
N VAL A 155 15.99 -9.17 60.75
CA VAL A 155 16.36 -8.25 59.67
C VAL A 155 17.83 -8.45 59.35
N SER A 156 18.11 -8.94 58.15
CA SER A 156 19.46 -9.29 57.70
C SER A 156 20.10 -8.24 56.78
N ASP A 157 19.37 -7.20 56.38
CA ASP A 157 19.84 -6.23 55.38
C ASP A 157 21.01 -5.37 55.88
N GLU A 158 21.20 -5.31 57.20
CA GLU A 158 22.31 -4.62 57.87
C GLU A 158 23.59 -5.49 57.96
N ARG A 159 23.55 -6.74 57.47
CA ARG A 159 24.72 -7.63 57.46
C ARG A 159 25.72 -7.18 56.41
N LEU A 160 26.93 -6.86 56.85
CA LEU A 160 28.05 -6.60 55.96
C LEU A 160 28.66 -7.93 55.51
N LEU A 161 28.63 -8.23 54.20
CA LEU A 161 29.27 -9.41 53.63
C LEU A 161 30.72 -9.12 53.24
N CYS A 162 31.61 -10.10 53.44
CA CYS A 162 33.01 -10.01 53.07
C CYS A 162 33.16 -9.88 51.54
N GLY A 163 33.86 -8.85 51.08
CA GLY A 163 34.18 -8.65 49.66
C GLY A 163 35.54 -9.24 49.24
N LEU A 164 35.83 -9.20 47.94
CA LEU A 164 37.15 -9.47 47.37
C LEU A 164 37.59 -8.24 46.56
N THR A 165 38.77 -7.68 46.87
CA THR A 165 39.34 -6.53 46.15
C THR A 165 40.50 -7.00 45.28
N VAL A 166 40.25 -7.16 43.98
CA VAL A 166 41.24 -7.57 42.98
C VAL A 166 41.15 -6.65 41.76
N GLY A 167 42.27 -6.36 41.11
CA GLY A 167 42.26 -5.59 39.85
C GLY A 167 41.63 -6.37 38.70
N THR A 168 41.93 -7.67 38.62
CA THR A 168 41.36 -8.57 37.62
C THR A 168 41.19 -9.96 38.23
N LEU A 169 39.99 -10.52 38.09
CA LEU A 169 39.68 -11.92 38.32
C LEU A 169 39.86 -12.69 37.01
N ALA A 170 40.80 -13.62 37.00
CA ALA A 170 41.06 -14.52 35.89
C ALA A 170 40.39 -15.88 36.15
N LEU A 171 39.57 -16.33 35.20
CA LEU A 171 38.88 -17.61 35.23
C LEU A 171 39.43 -18.48 34.10
N SER A 172 39.93 -19.67 34.45
CA SER A 172 40.49 -20.63 33.50
C SER A 172 40.03 -22.03 33.85
N ASP A 173 39.73 -22.83 32.83
CA ASP A 173 39.45 -24.26 32.95
C ASP A 173 40.70 -25.14 32.82
N GLY A 174 41.87 -24.51 32.64
CA GLY A 174 43.16 -25.19 32.47
C GLY A 174 43.47 -25.65 31.04
N THR A 175 42.63 -25.36 30.05
CA THR A 175 42.77 -25.90 28.69
C THR A 175 42.85 -24.88 27.56
N GLY A 176 42.76 -23.57 27.85
CA GLY A 176 42.77 -22.55 26.80
C GLY A 176 42.79 -21.10 27.27
N GLU A 177 42.04 -20.26 26.56
CA GLU A 177 41.92 -18.82 26.83
C GLU A 177 41.32 -18.53 28.20
N VAL A 178 41.77 -17.43 28.80
CA VAL A 178 41.39 -17.04 30.16
C VAL A 178 40.35 -15.94 30.07
N ALA A 179 39.14 -16.22 30.57
CA ALA A 179 38.11 -15.22 30.76
C ALA A 179 38.53 -14.29 31.91
N ARG A 180 38.35 -12.98 31.74
CA ARG A 180 38.74 -11.97 32.72
C ARG A 180 37.56 -11.08 33.06
N LEU A 181 37.34 -10.88 34.36
CA LEU A 181 36.45 -9.87 34.92
C LEU A 181 37.30 -8.88 35.71
N GLY A 182 37.29 -7.60 35.38
CA GLY A 182 38.15 -6.65 36.09
C GLY A 182 37.79 -5.20 35.87
N ALA A 183 38.57 -4.32 36.49
CA ALA A 183 38.50 -2.90 36.20
C ALA A 183 38.90 -2.65 34.73
N GLY A 184 38.10 -1.85 34.03
CA GLY A 184 38.41 -1.37 32.69
C GLY A 184 39.49 -0.29 32.71
N ALA A 185 39.85 0.21 31.52
CA ALA A 185 40.86 1.26 31.38
C ALA A 185 40.44 2.59 32.03
N GLU A 186 39.14 2.84 32.11
CA GLU A 186 38.56 4.03 32.72
C GLU A 186 38.14 3.80 34.18
N PRO A 187 38.21 4.83 35.06
CA PRO A 187 37.78 4.72 36.44
C PRO A 187 36.32 4.23 36.57
N GLY A 188 36.14 3.12 37.30
CA GLY A 188 34.81 2.54 37.56
C GLY A 188 34.23 1.71 36.40
N ALA A 189 34.95 1.56 35.29
CA ALA A 189 34.54 0.66 34.22
C ALA A 189 34.67 -0.80 34.64
N LEU A 190 33.69 -1.63 34.28
CA LEU A 190 33.78 -3.08 34.38
C LEU A 190 34.12 -3.64 33.00
N SER A 191 35.24 -4.36 32.90
CA SER A 191 35.63 -5.08 31.70
C SER A 191 35.36 -6.57 31.87
N VAL A 192 34.67 -7.14 30.90
CA VAL A 192 34.56 -8.59 30.70
C VAL A 192 35.29 -8.91 29.42
N THR A 193 36.39 -9.64 29.51
CA THR A 193 37.16 -10.09 28.34
C THR A 193 37.07 -11.61 28.27
N ALA A 194 36.21 -12.09 27.36
CA ALA A 194 36.02 -13.50 27.09
C ALA A 194 35.56 -13.66 25.63
N GLU A 195 35.88 -14.80 25.00
CA GLU A 195 35.39 -15.14 23.66
C GLU A 195 33.85 -15.26 23.66
N LYS A 196 33.30 -15.83 24.73
CA LYS A 196 31.86 -16.03 24.93
C LYS A 196 31.47 -15.59 26.33
N THR A 197 30.38 -14.84 26.42
CA THR A 197 29.80 -14.38 27.68
C THR A 197 28.31 -14.65 27.66
N ASP A 198 27.87 -15.63 28.45
CA ASP A 198 26.45 -15.93 28.60
C ASP A 198 25.87 -15.15 29.78
N LEU A 199 24.79 -14.40 29.53
CA LEU A 199 24.02 -13.70 30.55
C LEU A 199 22.62 -14.33 30.62
N PHE A 200 22.29 -14.95 31.76
CA PHE A 200 21.00 -15.58 32.02
C PHE A 200 20.23 -14.83 33.11
N GLY A 201 18.91 -14.74 32.97
CA GLY A 201 18.04 -13.99 33.88
C GLY A 201 18.05 -12.48 33.62
N ASP A 202 17.75 -11.69 34.65
CA ASP A 202 17.70 -10.23 34.52
C ASP A 202 19.10 -9.62 34.61
N ALA A 203 19.53 -8.94 33.55
CA ALA A 203 20.71 -8.10 33.56
C ALA A 203 20.29 -6.62 33.49
N ARG A 204 20.59 -5.84 34.54
CA ARG A 204 20.34 -4.40 34.56
C ARG A 204 21.65 -3.63 34.49
N ILE A 205 21.83 -2.88 33.41
CA ILE A 205 22.97 -1.99 33.21
C ILE A 205 22.46 -0.55 33.33
N THR A 206 23.00 0.21 34.28
CA THR A 206 22.64 1.61 34.50
C THR A 206 23.48 2.58 33.68
N GLY A 207 24.68 2.16 33.26
CA GLY A 207 25.58 2.90 32.38
C GLY A 207 25.43 2.52 30.90
N MET A 208 26.46 2.80 30.12
CA MET A 208 26.56 2.44 28.71
C MET A 208 27.11 1.01 28.54
N LEU A 209 26.60 0.25 27.57
CA LEU A 209 27.09 -1.08 27.20
C LEU A 209 27.83 -1.01 25.86
N GLY A 210 29.14 -1.26 25.89
CA GLY A 210 29.96 -1.40 24.69
C GLY A 210 30.22 -2.88 24.37
N ILE A 211 29.88 -3.31 23.16
CA ILE A 211 30.25 -4.61 22.59
C ILE A 211 31.30 -4.33 21.52
N GLY A 212 32.55 -4.72 21.76
CA GLY A 212 33.69 -4.39 20.89
C GLY A 212 34.15 -2.91 20.99
N SER A 213 33.52 -2.10 21.84
CA SER A 213 33.90 -0.71 22.10
C SER A 213 34.31 -0.52 23.57
N PRO A 214 35.59 -0.24 23.90
CA PRO A 214 36.05 -0.08 25.28
C PRO A 214 35.63 1.24 25.93
N ALA A 215 35.12 2.19 25.14
CA ALA A 215 34.68 3.50 25.58
C ALA A 215 33.39 3.87 24.82
N PRO A 216 32.25 3.23 25.13
CA PRO A 216 31.01 3.46 24.42
C PRO A 216 30.52 4.90 24.61
N VAL A 217 30.02 5.52 23.55
CA VAL A 217 29.44 6.88 23.52
C VAL A 217 27.90 6.86 23.43
N ALA A 218 27.30 5.68 23.35
CA ALA A 218 25.86 5.46 23.33
C ALA A 218 25.44 4.43 24.39
N GLY A 219 24.15 4.44 24.77
CA GLY A 219 23.60 3.50 25.76
C GLY A 219 23.88 2.03 25.43
N LEU A 220 23.83 1.68 24.14
CA LEU A 220 24.34 0.43 23.58
C LEU A 220 25.16 0.78 22.34
N GLU A 221 26.44 0.41 22.31
CA GLU A 221 27.31 0.59 21.16
C GLU A 221 27.91 -0.76 20.77
N VAL A 222 27.72 -1.15 19.51
CA VAL A 222 28.24 -2.40 18.95
C VAL A 222 29.20 -2.05 17.81
N VAL A 223 30.49 -2.37 17.99
CA VAL A 223 31.53 -2.06 17.00
C VAL A 223 32.13 -3.33 16.45
N GLY A 224 31.73 -3.64 15.22
CA GLY A 224 32.19 -4.81 14.48
C GLY A 224 31.73 -6.13 15.10
N THR A 225 32.08 -7.21 14.41
CA THR A 225 32.03 -8.57 14.95
C THR A 225 33.46 -9.05 15.10
N PRO A 226 33.86 -9.62 16.26
CA PRO A 226 35.17 -10.24 16.37
C PRO A 226 35.24 -11.39 15.35
N LYS A 227 36.40 -11.51 14.71
CA LYS A 227 36.70 -12.70 13.92
C LYS A 227 36.94 -13.85 14.87
N VAL A 228 36.20 -14.93 14.70
CA VAL A 228 36.34 -16.14 15.51
C VAL A 228 37.09 -17.17 14.68
N ALA A 229 38.06 -17.86 15.28
CA ALA A 229 38.72 -18.97 14.60
C ALA A 229 37.69 -20.09 14.35
N GLY A 230 37.56 -20.52 13.10
CA GLY A 230 36.67 -21.62 12.76
C GLY A 230 37.18 -22.96 13.29
N THR A 231 36.26 -23.87 13.59
CA THR A 231 36.61 -25.21 14.05
C THR A 231 37.19 -26.03 12.90
N GLY A 232 38.31 -26.72 13.12
CA GLY A 232 38.89 -27.63 12.12
C GLY A 232 39.69 -26.91 11.02
N LYS A 233 39.68 -27.47 9.82
CA LYS A 233 40.39 -26.93 8.64
C LYS A 233 39.51 -26.91 7.40
N LEU A 234 39.85 -26.02 6.47
CA LEU A 234 39.11 -25.78 5.22
C LEU A 234 39.98 -26.09 4.00
N VAL A 235 39.36 -26.69 2.98
CA VAL A 235 39.87 -26.78 1.61
C VAL A 235 38.86 -26.06 0.72
N VAL A 236 39.29 -25.01 0.01
CA VAL A 236 38.39 -24.14 -0.76
C VAL A 236 38.51 -24.42 -2.25
N GLY A 237 37.41 -24.85 -2.87
CA GLY A 237 37.27 -25.04 -4.32
C GLY A 237 36.77 -23.77 -5.02
N ALA A 238 36.24 -23.93 -6.25
CA ALA A 238 35.75 -22.80 -7.05
C ALA A 238 34.47 -22.19 -6.44
N ASP A 239 33.50 -23.03 -6.09
CA ASP A 239 32.15 -22.61 -5.69
C ASP A 239 31.73 -23.12 -4.30
N GLY A 240 32.69 -23.66 -3.54
CA GLY A 240 32.42 -24.29 -2.26
C GLY A 240 33.67 -24.66 -1.49
N ALA A 241 33.48 -25.11 -0.25
CA ALA A 241 34.57 -25.56 0.60
C ALA A 241 34.22 -26.84 1.35
N LEU A 242 35.26 -27.68 1.53
CA LEU A 242 35.21 -28.90 2.32
C LEU A 242 35.91 -28.67 3.65
N GLY A 243 35.21 -29.04 4.71
CA GLY A 243 35.67 -28.98 6.08
C GLY A 243 36.25 -30.30 6.57
N LEU A 244 37.36 -30.22 7.30
CA LEU A 244 38.02 -31.34 7.95
C LEU A 244 38.01 -31.10 9.46
N GLY A 245 37.18 -31.86 10.17
CA GLY A 245 36.97 -31.68 11.61
C GLY A 245 36.19 -30.40 11.96
N THR A 246 35.40 -29.88 11.02
CA THR A 246 34.57 -28.68 11.14
C THR A 246 33.20 -29.01 11.74
N ARG A 247 32.43 -27.97 12.10
CA ARG A 247 31.03 -28.09 12.54
C ARG A 247 30.19 -26.94 11.97
N PHE A 248 30.18 -26.78 10.66
CA PHE A 248 29.60 -25.61 10.00
C PHE A 248 28.16 -25.32 10.39
N GLU A 249 27.30 -26.34 10.47
CA GLU A 249 25.89 -26.19 10.89
C GLU A 249 25.69 -25.67 12.32
N GLN A 250 26.73 -25.67 13.15
CA GLN A 250 26.69 -25.14 14.52
C GLN A 250 27.40 -23.79 14.66
N GLU A 251 28.29 -23.45 13.72
CA GLU A 251 29.19 -22.30 13.84
C GLU A 251 29.02 -21.23 12.74
N LEU A 252 28.30 -21.55 11.66
CA LEU A 252 28.09 -20.67 10.49
C LEU A 252 26.61 -20.55 10.15
N GLU A 253 26.21 -19.37 9.70
CA GLU A 253 24.93 -19.09 9.06
C GLU A 253 25.15 -18.61 7.61
N GLU A 254 24.09 -18.65 6.80
CA GLU A 254 24.14 -18.09 5.44
C GLU A 254 24.49 -16.60 5.50
N GLY A 255 25.48 -16.22 4.68
CA GLY A 255 25.99 -14.87 4.51
C GLY A 255 27.15 -14.48 5.43
N ASP A 256 27.55 -15.35 6.37
CA ASP A 256 28.79 -15.19 7.14
C ASP A 256 30.01 -15.09 6.22
N ARG A 257 31.00 -14.29 6.63
CA ARG A 257 32.23 -14.10 5.88
C ARG A 257 33.32 -15.01 6.44
N LEU A 258 33.79 -15.92 5.60
CA LEU A 258 34.95 -16.76 5.86
C LEU A 258 36.19 -16.10 5.31
N GLU A 259 37.24 -16.00 6.12
CA GLU A 259 38.53 -15.47 5.70
C GLU A 259 39.62 -16.51 5.93
N VAL A 260 40.39 -16.80 4.89
CA VAL A 260 41.60 -17.60 5.01
C VAL A 260 42.77 -16.64 4.92
N PRO A 261 43.53 -16.43 6.01
CA PRO A 261 44.63 -15.48 6.06
C PRO A 261 45.59 -15.64 4.86
N GLY A 262 45.78 -14.56 4.11
CA GLY A 262 46.68 -14.52 2.94
C GLY A 262 46.19 -15.25 1.69
N ARG A 263 44.97 -15.81 1.68
CA ARG A 263 44.39 -16.52 0.51
C ARG A 263 43.14 -15.87 -0.06
N GLY A 264 42.33 -15.24 0.80
CA GLY A 264 41.11 -14.55 0.38
C GLY A 264 39.99 -14.64 1.41
N ALA A 265 38.84 -14.12 1.02
CA ALA A 265 37.62 -14.20 1.80
C ALA A 265 36.44 -14.59 0.90
N TRP A 266 35.51 -15.33 1.49
CA TRP A 266 34.32 -15.86 0.86
C TRP A 266 33.10 -15.54 1.72
N VAL A 267 31.94 -15.51 1.08
CA VAL A 267 30.64 -15.41 1.74
C VAL A 267 29.98 -16.78 1.68
N VAL A 268 29.52 -17.28 2.82
CA VAL A 268 28.73 -18.51 2.92
C VAL A 268 27.43 -18.31 2.17
N LYS A 269 27.21 -19.06 1.10
CA LYS A 269 25.95 -19.05 0.35
C LYS A 269 24.98 -20.08 0.91
N GLU A 270 25.50 -21.21 1.36
CA GLU A 270 24.70 -22.28 1.93
C GLU A 270 25.58 -23.15 2.82
N VAL A 271 25.06 -23.53 3.98
CA VAL A 271 25.68 -24.53 4.86
C VAL A 271 25.05 -25.89 4.57
N GLN A 272 25.79 -26.78 3.92
CA GLN A 272 25.32 -28.11 3.50
C GLN A 272 25.78 -29.18 4.51
N GLY A 273 25.32 -29.03 5.76
CA GLY A 273 25.70 -29.88 6.90
C GLY A 273 27.05 -29.51 7.53
N ALA A 274 27.56 -30.37 8.41
CA ALA A 274 28.72 -30.07 9.26
C ALA A 274 30.05 -29.75 8.54
N ASN A 275 30.23 -30.19 7.29
CA ASN A 275 31.55 -30.20 6.62
C ASN A 275 31.54 -29.69 5.17
N LEU A 276 30.42 -29.19 4.65
CA LEU A 276 30.34 -28.73 3.26
C LEU A 276 29.67 -27.36 3.19
N LEU A 277 30.25 -26.47 2.39
CA LEU A 277 29.73 -25.13 2.13
C LEU A 277 29.62 -24.87 0.64
N SER A 278 28.58 -24.15 0.24
CA SER A 278 28.61 -23.35 -1.00
C SER A 278 29.11 -21.96 -0.68
N LEU A 279 30.06 -21.46 -1.46
CA LEU A 279 30.72 -20.17 -1.22
C LEU A 279 30.59 -19.27 -2.44
N SER A 280 30.61 -17.96 -2.19
CA SER A 280 30.83 -16.95 -3.23
C SER A 280 32.05 -16.09 -2.87
N PRO A 281 32.86 -15.65 -3.84
CA PRO A 281 33.98 -14.74 -3.56
C PRO A 281 33.48 -13.45 -2.91
N ALA A 282 34.15 -13.00 -1.84
CA ALA A 282 33.82 -11.71 -1.25
C ALA A 282 34.12 -10.57 -2.25
N PRO A 283 33.32 -9.48 -2.27
CA PRO A 283 33.54 -8.36 -3.19
C PRO A 283 34.94 -7.75 -3.04
N GLY A 284 35.62 -7.52 -4.17
CA GLY A 284 36.95 -6.89 -4.20
C GLY A 284 38.12 -7.81 -3.89
N ASN A 285 37.93 -9.13 -3.88
CA ASN A 285 38.98 -10.11 -3.56
C ASN A 285 39.40 -10.94 -4.79
N VAL A 286 40.68 -11.31 -4.85
CA VAL A 286 41.19 -12.32 -5.80
C VAL A 286 41.14 -13.68 -5.10
N ALA A 287 39.94 -14.26 -5.03
CA ALA A 287 39.75 -15.56 -4.38
C ALA A 287 40.52 -16.66 -5.15
N SER A 288 41.50 -17.27 -4.49
CA SER A 288 42.25 -18.40 -5.03
C SER A 288 41.79 -19.69 -4.37
N GLN A 289 41.69 -20.77 -5.15
CA GLN A 289 41.45 -22.10 -4.56
C GLN A 289 42.52 -22.43 -3.53
N VAL A 290 42.10 -23.07 -2.44
CA VAL A 290 42.98 -23.51 -1.37
C VAL A 290 42.94 -25.02 -1.35
N SER A 291 43.94 -25.65 -1.95
CA SER A 291 44.03 -27.11 -2.12
C SER A 291 44.55 -27.84 -0.88
N GLU A 292 45.27 -27.16 0.01
CA GLU A 292 45.75 -27.74 1.28
C GLU A 292 44.89 -27.31 2.47
N PRO A 293 44.61 -28.22 3.44
CA PRO A 293 43.83 -27.89 4.63
C PRO A 293 44.41 -26.71 5.41
N CYS A 294 43.65 -25.63 5.49
CA CYS A 294 44.04 -24.39 6.14
C CYS A 294 43.12 -24.03 7.31
N SER A 295 43.63 -23.27 8.27
CA SER A 295 42.78 -22.61 9.27
C SER A 295 42.06 -21.42 8.64
N PHE A 296 40.89 -21.11 9.16
CA PHE A 296 40.04 -20.03 8.67
C PHE A 296 39.46 -19.25 9.85
N GLU A 297 39.12 -18.00 9.59
CA GLU A 297 38.43 -17.11 10.51
C GLU A 297 37.02 -16.84 9.99
N VAL A 298 36.07 -16.72 10.91
CA VAL A 298 34.68 -16.40 10.63
C VAL A 298 34.41 -15.00 11.16
N ALA A 299 33.98 -14.11 10.27
CA ALA A 299 33.37 -12.85 10.64
C ALA A 299 31.86 -13.00 10.43
N ALA A 300 31.12 -13.01 11.53
CA ALA A 300 29.66 -13.06 11.47
C ALA A 300 29.12 -11.92 10.61
N GLN A 301 28.14 -12.22 9.76
CA GLN A 301 27.51 -11.20 8.91
C GLN A 301 26.72 -10.20 9.75
N LEU A 302 26.14 -10.65 10.85
CA LEU A 302 25.25 -9.87 11.70
C LEU A 302 26.03 -9.19 12.82
N LEU A 303 25.89 -7.87 12.93
CA LEU A 303 26.29 -7.10 14.11
C LEU A 303 25.29 -7.27 15.25
N MET A 304 24.01 -7.42 14.92
CA MET A 304 22.93 -7.55 15.90
C MET A 304 21.86 -8.50 15.36
N ARG A 305 21.36 -9.38 16.23
CA ARG A 305 20.25 -10.29 15.95
C ARG A 305 19.23 -10.27 17.08
N ILE A 306 17.95 -10.10 16.75
CA ILE A 306 16.82 -10.33 17.65
C ILE A 306 15.93 -11.40 17.00
N ALA A 307 15.65 -12.46 17.76
CA ALA A 307 14.75 -13.55 17.36
C ALA A 307 13.51 -13.59 18.27
N LEU A 308 12.40 -14.10 17.74
CA LEU A 308 11.23 -14.44 18.54
C LEU A 308 11.48 -15.71 19.35
N GLY A 309 10.57 -16.06 20.26
CA GLY A 309 10.72 -17.23 21.15
C GLY A 309 10.81 -18.57 20.41
N ASP A 310 10.38 -18.63 19.15
CA ASP A 310 10.49 -19.80 18.26
C ASP A 310 11.78 -19.78 17.39
N GLY A 311 12.64 -18.77 17.56
CA GLY A 311 13.87 -18.58 16.80
C GLY A 311 13.69 -17.85 15.47
N SER A 312 12.46 -17.50 15.07
CA SER A 312 12.20 -16.77 13.84
C SER A 312 12.74 -15.33 13.88
N PRO A 313 13.11 -14.74 12.73
CA PRO A 313 13.71 -13.40 12.69
C PRO A 313 12.73 -12.30 13.07
N ALA A 314 13.15 -11.43 13.98
CA ALA A 314 12.45 -10.17 14.29
C ALA A 314 13.21 -8.96 13.72
N LEU A 315 14.48 -8.82 14.09
CA LEU A 315 15.33 -7.68 13.69
C LEU A 315 16.78 -8.14 13.49
N ALA A 316 17.44 -7.61 12.46
CA ALA A 316 18.83 -7.90 12.14
C ALA A 316 19.57 -6.66 11.63
N VAL A 317 20.81 -6.47 12.05
CA VAL A 317 21.71 -5.46 11.46
C VAL A 317 22.97 -6.17 10.96
N THR A 318 23.29 -6.02 9.67
CA THR A 318 24.50 -6.60 9.09
C THR A 318 25.74 -5.74 9.35
N ASN A 319 26.93 -6.31 9.18
CA ASN A 319 28.21 -5.62 9.22
C ASN A 319 28.42 -4.60 8.07
N LYS A 320 27.50 -4.56 7.09
CA LYS A 320 27.43 -3.53 6.05
C LYS A 320 26.47 -2.39 6.40
N GLY A 321 25.74 -2.52 7.52
CA GLY A 321 24.72 -1.57 7.97
C GLY A 321 23.34 -1.79 7.37
N ASP A 322 23.07 -2.97 6.80
CA ASP A 322 21.76 -3.28 6.23
C ASP A 322 20.82 -3.77 7.34
N LEU A 323 19.60 -3.23 7.36
CA LEU A 323 18.58 -3.49 8.38
C LEU A 323 17.54 -4.47 7.85
N GLY A 324 17.43 -5.63 8.50
CA GLY A 324 16.38 -6.61 8.25
C GLY A 324 15.29 -6.54 9.32
N VAL A 325 14.03 -6.42 8.90
CA VAL A 325 12.85 -6.60 9.77
C VAL A 325 12.13 -7.85 9.29
N GLY A 326 11.97 -8.85 10.15
CA GLY A 326 11.41 -10.15 9.76
C GLY A 326 12.35 -11.03 8.92
N THR A 327 13.63 -10.68 8.79
CA THR A 327 14.64 -11.47 8.06
C THR A 327 16.04 -11.27 8.64
N PHE A 328 16.84 -12.34 8.68
CA PHE A 328 18.27 -12.27 9.03
C PHE A 328 19.18 -12.00 7.82
N SER A 329 18.63 -12.06 6.61
CA SER A 329 19.38 -11.91 5.35
C SER A 329 18.79 -10.77 4.51
N PRO A 330 18.93 -9.51 4.97
CA PRO A 330 18.46 -8.36 4.20
C PRO A 330 19.19 -8.31 2.85
N ARG A 331 18.43 -8.10 1.77
CA ARG A 331 18.97 -8.00 0.39
C ARG A 331 19.23 -6.55 -0.02
N GLU A 332 18.61 -5.62 0.69
CA GLU A 332 18.69 -4.18 0.49
C GLU A 332 19.01 -3.48 1.81
N ARG A 333 19.34 -2.19 1.76
CA ARG A 333 19.66 -1.37 2.95
C ARG A 333 18.62 -1.47 4.06
N LEU A 334 17.34 -1.54 3.67
CA LEU A 334 16.22 -1.85 4.54
C LEU A 334 15.39 -2.94 3.86
N HIS A 335 15.34 -4.13 4.45
CA HIS A 335 14.51 -5.24 3.97
C HIS A 335 13.47 -5.58 5.03
N VAL A 336 12.20 -5.26 4.74
CA VAL A 336 11.05 -5.70 5.55
C VAL A 336 10.46 -6.93 4.88
N ALA A 337 10.57 -8.10 5.52
CA ALA A 337 10.09 -9.35 4.97
C ALA A 337 8.67 -9.67 5.47
N ASN A 338 7.80 -10.09 4.55
CA ASN A 338 6.42 -10.56 4.82
C ASN A 338 5.56 -9.59 5.66
N GLY A 339 5.82 -8.28 5.60
CA GLY A 339 5.20 -7.31 6.49
C GLY A 339 4.91 -5.97 5.84
N ASP A 340 4.01 -5.22 6.48
CA ASP A 340 3.60 -3.89 6.08
C ASP A 340 4.55 -2.80 6.64
N VAL A 341 4.58 -1.64 5.98
CA VAL A 341 5.23 -0.42 6.49
C VAL A 341 4.16 0.64 6.72
N VAL A 342 3.85 0.92 7.99
CA VAL A 342 2.88 1.94 8.39
C VAL A 342 3.61 3.23 8.81
N LEU A 343 3.15 4.37 8.29
CA LEU A 343 3.58 5.71 8.71
C LEU A 343 2.40 6.43 9.37
N ASP A 344 2.58 6.93 10.59
CA ASP A 344 1.53 7.65 11.33
C ASP A 344 1.89 9.14 11.53
N SER A 345 0.99 9.89 12.21
CA SER A 345 1.27 11.24 12.71
C SER A 345 1.69 12.27 11.66
N GLY A 346 1.25 12.12 10.41
CA GLY A 346 1.61 13.03 9.31
C GLY A 346 3.02 12.82 8.76
N SER A 347 3.63 11.65 9.01
CA SER A 347 4.95 11.28 8.50
C SER A 347 4.92 11.00 7.00
N ALA A 348 6.06 11.20 6.32
CA ALA A 348 6.19 11.03 4.88
C ALA A 348 7.46 10.24 4.51
N VAL A 349 7.38 9.46 3.42
CA VAL A 349 8.56 8.94 2.72
C VAL A 349 9.16 10.07 1.88
N THR A 350 10.40 10.44 2.16
CA THR A 350 11.12 11.50 1.43
C THR A 350 12.26 10.91 0.62
N PHE A 351 12.32 11.24 -0.67
CA PHE A 351 13.44 10.95 -1.54
C PHE A 351 14.27 12.22 -1.71
N SER A 352 15.55 12.19 -1.35
CA SER A 352 16.47 13.35 -1.46
C SER A 352 16.95 13.61 -2.90
N GLY A 353 16.68 12.68 -3.81
CA GLY A 353 16.88 12.79 -5.25
C GLY A 353 15.73 12.13 -5.99
N ASP A 354 16.02 11.51 -7.13
CA ASP A 354 15.03 10.70 -7.81
C ASP A 354 14.66 9.47 -6.96
N GLY A 355 13.39 9.11 -6.95
CA GLY A 355 12.85 7.99 -6.16
C GLY A 355 11.89 7.15 -6.99
N ALA A 356 11.79 5.85 -6.66
CA ALA A 356 10.87 4.95 -7.32
C ALA A 356 10.20 4.00 -6.32
N VAL A 357 8.93 3.69 -6.55
CA VAL A 357 8.20 2.58 -5.92
C VAL A 357 7.83 1.62 -7.03
N TYR A 358 8.31 0.37 -6.98
CA TYR A 358 8.12 -0.60 -8.05
C TYR A 358 7.79 -2.00 -7.53
N SER A 359 7.21 -2.82 -8.40
CA SER A 359 6.91 -4.23 -8.11
C SER A 359 7.99 -5.12 -8.71
N ALA A 360 8.84 -5.73 -7.85
CA ALA A 360 9.90 -6.69 -8.16
C ALA A 360 11.04 -6.19 -9.09
N ASP A 361 10.73 -5.75 -10.30
CA ASP A 361 11.68 -5.23 -11.30
C ASP A 361 11.46 -3.71 -11.50
N PRO A 362 12.50 -2.87 -11.36
CA PRO A 362 12.43 -1.44 -11.64
C PRO A 362 11.94 -1.08 -13.06
N GLU A 363 12.04 -2.01 -14.01
CA GLU A 363 11.62 -1.83 -15.40
C GLU A 363 10.16 -2.23 -15.67
N ASP A 364 9.45 -2.81 -14.69
CA ASP A 364 8.05 -3.26 -14.85
C ASP A 364 7.05 -2.13 -14.54
N HIS A 365 6.49 -2.15 -13.32
CA HIS A 365 5.51 -1.18 -12.83
C HIS A 365 6.18 -0.28 -11.81
N ALA A 366 6.29 1.02 -12.09
CA ALA A 366 6.95 1.97 -11.19
C ALA A 366 6.22 3.32 -11.09
N LEU A 367 6.03 3.80 -9.87
CA LEU A 367 5.79 5.22 -9.58
C LEU A 367 7.16 5.89 -9.41
N GLN A 368 7.57 6.71 -10.37
CA GLN A 368 8.84 7.43 -10.32
C GLN A 368 8.62 8.91 -10.02
N LEU A 369 9.34 9.39 -9.02
CA LEU A 369 9.47 10.79 -8.63
C LEU A 369 10.78 11.31 -9.20
N GLN A 370 10.72 12.06 -10.30
CA GLN A 370 11.90 12.58 -10.99
C GLN A 370 12.10 14.04 -10.58
N ALA A 371 12.93 14.27 -9.56
CA ALA A 371 13.18 15.57 -8.97
C ALA A 371 13.82 16.53 -9.99
N ALA A 372 14.79 16.04 -10.76
CA ALA A 372 15.47 16.84 -11.77
C ALA A 372 14.53 17.30 -12.90
N ALA A 373 13.61 16.42 -13.32
CA ALA A 373 12.64 16.71 -14.38
C ALA A 373 11.36 17.41 -13.89
N LYS A 374 11.16 17.49 -12.57
CA LYS A 374 9.92 17.96 -11.92
C LYS A 374 8.69 17.19 -12.40
N LYS A 375 8.82 15.87 -12.53
CA LYS A 375 7.79 14.98 -13.05
C LYS A 375 7.48 13.86 -12.07
N LEU A 376 6.19 13.53 -11.99
CA LEU A 376 5.74 12.22 -11.53
C LEU A 376 5.41 11.39 -12.76
N THR A 377 6.03 10.23 -12.89
CA THR A 377 5.72 9.30 -13.99
C THR A 377 5.27 7.96 -13.43
N LEU A 378 4.17 7.47 -13.96
CA LEU A 378 3.71 6.10 -13.76
C LEU A 378 4.20 5.33 -14.98
N ARG A 379 5.19 4.45 -14.79
CA ARG A 379 5.69 3.54 -15.83
C ARG A 379 5.03 2.19 -15.62
N ASP A 380 4.55 1.63 -16.71
CA ASP A 380 3.85 0.38 -16.71
C ASP A 380 4.18 -0.38 -18.01
N LYS A 381 4.44 -1.69 -17.93
CA LYS A 381 4.46 -2.60 -19.09
C LYS A 381 3.05 -3.05 -19.51
N GLY A 382 2.04 -2.75 -18.71
CA GLY A 382 0.60 -2.91 -18.89
C GLY A 382 -0.18 -1.62 -18.66
N ASP A 383 -1.47 -1.72 -18.33
CA ASP A 383 -2.39 -0.59 -18.26
C ASP A 383 -2.35 0.15 -16.92
N LEU A 384 -2.39 1.49 -16.96
CA LEU A 384 -2.60 2.30 -15.77
C LEU A 384 -4.09 2.53 -15.54
N LEU A 385 -4.66 1.89 -14.51
CA LEU A 385 -6.08 1.99 -14.18
C LEU A 385 -6.34 2.84 -12.93
N PHE A 386 -7.25 3.80 -13.06
CA PHE A 386 -7.85 4.53 -11.95
C PHE A 386 -9.32 4.12 -11.82
N ALA A 387 -9.67 3.45 -10.73
CA ALA A 387 -11.05 3.04 -10.44
C ALA A 387 -11.57 3.75 -9.19
N ALA A 388 -12.69 4.46 -9.31
CA ALA A 388 -13.41 4.99 -8.16
C ALA A 388 -14.35 3.91 -7.58
N GLY A 389 -14.01 3.41 -6.38
CA GLY A 389 -14.78 2.43 -5.63
C GLY A 389 -14.40 0.97 -5.93
N SER A 390 -14.54 0.10 -4.94
CA SER A 390 -14.29 -1.34 -5.07
C SER A 390 -15.37 -1.99 -5.92
N LYS A 391 -15.15 -2.05 -7.23
CA LYS A 391 -15.95 -2.88 -8.13
C LYS A 391 -15.00 -3.84 -8.82
N GLY A 392 -15.29 -5.14 -8.73
CA GLY A 392 -14.41 -6.23 -9.13
C GLY A 392 -13.93 -6.16 -10.58
N GLU A 393 -13.11 -7.13 -10.98
CA GLU A 393 -12.37 -7.15 -12.25
C GLU A 393 -13.24 -6.88 -13.51
N ASP A 394 -14.53 -7.20 -13.44
CA ASP A 394 -15.50 -7.01 -14.53
C ASP A 394 -16.07 -5.59 -14.69
N SER A 395 -15.86 -4.68 -13.72
CA SER A 395 -16.34 -3.30 -13.86
C SER A 395 -15.36 -2.45 -14.69
N PRO A 396 -15.86 -1.60 -15.61
CA PRO A 396 -14.98 -0.72 -16.35
C PRO A 396 -14.30 0.29 -15.41
N PRO A 397 -13.00 0.57 -15.61
CA PRO A 397 -12.27 1.56 -14.82
C PRO A 397 -12.85 2.96 -15.05
N THR A 398 -12.67 3.87 -14.09
CA THR A 398 -13.07 5.27 -14.26
C THR A 398 -12.20 5.96 -15.31
N LEU A 399 -10.89 5.74 -15.24
CA LEU A 399 -9.93 6.16 -16.25
C LEU A 399 -8.90 5.06 -16.46
N VAL A 400 -8.54 4.79 -17.72
CA VAL A 400 -7.44 3.90 -18.10
C VAL A 400 -6.51 4.63 -19.04
N VAL A 401 -5.21 4.39 -18.89
CA VAL A 401 -4.21 4.63 -19.95
C VAL A 401 -3.71 3.27 -20.39
N ASP A 402 -4.07 2.87 -21.61
CA ASP A 402 -3.65 1.59 -22.20
C ASP A 402 -2.13 1.59 -22.38
N GLY A 403 -1.46 0.60 -21.77
CA GLY A 403 -0.01 0.48 -21.81
C GLY A 403 0.54 0.20 -23.20
N LYS A 404 -0.26 -0.40 -24.08
CA LYS A 404 0.17 -0.79 -25.41
C LYS A 404 0.19 0.38 -26.40
N ASN A 405 -0.87 1.18 -26.44
CA ASN A 405 -1.03 2.24 -27.43
C ASN A 405 -0.98 3.66 -26.82
N GLY A 406 -1.00 3.79 -25.49
CA GLY A 406 -1.06 5.08 -24.79
C GLY A 406 -2.44 5.76 -24.89
N PHE A 407 -3.48 4.99 -25.20
CA PHE A 407 -4.84 5.49 -25.40
C PHE A 407 -5.54 5.70 -24.07
N VAL A 408 -6.38 6.73 -23.98
CA VAL A 408 -7.12 7.08 -22.77
C VAL A 408 -8.56 6.60 -22.88
N GLY A 409 -8.98 5.73 -21.98
CA GLY A 409 -10.37 5.32 -21.82
C GLY A 409 -10.99 5.96 -20.58
N ILE A 410 -12.18 6.54 -20.69
CA ILE A 410 -13.00 6.98 -19.55
C ILE A 410 -14.24 6.11 -19.52
N GLY A 411 -14.37 5.27 -18.49
CA GLY A 411 -15.45 4.27 -18.40
C GLY A 411 -15.31 3.09 -19.38
N VAL A 412 -14.15 2.94 -20.05
CA VAL A 412 -13.88 1.87 -21.03
C VAL A 412 -12.51 1.27 -20.73
N ARG A 413 -12.41 -0.07 -20.70
CA ARG A 413 -11.15 -0.77 -20.37
C ARG A 413 -10.17 -0.85 -21.53
N ALA A 414 -10.67 -1.08 -22.74
CA ALA A 414 -9.85 -1.21 -23.95
C ALA A 414 -10.32 -0.15 -24.98
N PRO A 415 -9.84 1.11 -24.88
CA PRO A 415 -10.22 2.16 -25.81
C PRO A 415 -9.75 1.78 -27.23
N PRO A 416 -10.64 1.70 -28.24
CA PRO A 416 -10.25 1.44 -29.62
C PRO A 416 -9.52 2.63 -30.28
N ASP A 417 -9.71 3.84 -29.74
CA ASP A 417 -9.17 5.09 -30.25
C ASP A 417 -8.36 5.84 -29.17
N ALA A 418 -7.59 6.85 -29.58
CA ALA A 418 -6.73 7.65 -28.69
C ALA A 418 -7.46 8.22 -27.45
N LEU A 419 -8.74 8.57 -27.60
CA LEU A 419 -9.63 8.90 -26.49
C LEU A 419 -10.99 8.25 -26.71
N THR A 420 -11.39 7.35 -25.81
CA THR A 420 -12.74 6.77 -25.80
C THR A 420 -13.43 7.11 -24.49
N VAL A 421 -14.61 7.71 -24.55
CA VAL A 421 -15.43 8.04 -23.38
C VAL A 421 -16.75 7.30 -23.47
N GLN A 422 -17.00 6.38 -22.54
CA GLN A 422 -18.32 5.78 -22.36
C GLN A 422 -19.15 6.67 -21.44
N GLY A 423 -19.77 7.69 -22.04
CA GLY A 423 -20.58 8.67 -21.33
C GLY A 423 -20.75 9.96 -22.12
N VAL A 424 -21.38 10.96 -21.48
CA VAL A 424 -21.52 12.30 -22.05
C VAL A 424 -20.24 13.10 -21.79
N ILE A 425 -19.75 13.80 -22.81
CA ILE A 425 -18.64 14.75 -22.70
C ILE A 425 -19.23 16.17 -22.58
N GLU A 426 -19.09 16.79 -21.41
CA GLU A 426 -19.34 18.22 -21.25
C GLU A 426 -18.04 18.99 -21.52
N ALA A 427 -17.89 19.56 -22.72
CA ALA A 427 -16.73 20.35 -23.09
C ALA A 427 -17.02 21.85 -22.98
N ARG A 428 -16.30 22.57 -22.12
CA ARG A 428 -16.36 24.03 -22.04
C ARG A 428 -15.39 24.64 -23.05
N GLY A 429 -15.92 25.38 -24.03
CA GLY A 429 -15.12 26.00 -25.10
C GLY A 429 -15.14 25.26 -26.44
N GLY A 430 -15.74 24.06 -26.49
CA GLY A 430 -15.90 23.24 -27.70
C GLY A 430 -14.87 22.12 -27.85
N LEU A 431 -15.02 21.31 -28.91
CA LEU A 431 -14.06 20.28 -29.31
C LEU A 431 -13.19 20.80 -30.46
N MET A 432 -11.87 20.79 -30.29
CA MET A 432 -10.91 21.21 -31.30
C MET A 432 -10.54 20.03 -32.22
N PHE A 433 -10.57 20.25 -33.52
CA PHE A 433 -10.17 19.26 -34.53
C PHE A 433 -8.72 19.50 -35.00
N PRO A 434 -8.09 18.50 -35.65
CA PRO A 434 -6.72 18.62 -36.14
C PRO A 434 -6.48 19.77 -37.15
N ASP A 435 -7.54 20.27 -37.79
CA ASP A 435 -7.49 21.43 -38.69
C ASP A 435 -7.49 22.78 -37.93
N GLY A 436 -7.58 22.74 -36.60
CA GLY A 436 -7.64 23.92 -35.72
C GLY A 436 -9.04 24.49 -35.53
N SER A 437 -10.06 23.95 -36.19
CA SER A 437 -11.45 24.36 -35.98
C SER A 437 -11.97 23.88 -34.63
N VAL A 438 -12.95 24.60 -34.06
CA VAL A 438 -13.55 24.26 -32.77
C VAL A 438 -15.05 24.18 -32.91
N GLN A 439 -15.62 22.99 -32.72
CA GLN A 439 -17.07 22.82 -32.64
C GLN A 439 -17.57 23.24 -31.26
N ARG A 440 -18.37 24.32 -31.23
CA ARG A 440 -18.97 24.85 -30.01
C ARG A 440 -20.46 24.50 -29.85
N GLU A 441 -21.11 24.11 -30.93
CA GLU A 441 -22.54 23.78 -30.99
C GLU A 441 -22.77 22.52 -31.84
N GLY A 442 -23.83 21.76 -31.57
CA GLY A 442 -24.24 20.62 -32.41
C GLY A 442 -25.07 21.09 -33.61
N VAL A 443 -24.71 20.73 -34.84
CA VAL A 443 -25.43 21.14 -36.07
C VAL A 443 -25.87 19.92 -36.89
N VAL A 444 -27.11 19.94 -37.39
CA VAL A 444 -27.60 19.04 -38.48
C VAL A 444 -27.80 19.88 -39.75
N PRO A 445 -27.05 19.66 -40.85
CA PRO A 445 -27.10 20.54 -42.02
C PRO A 445 -28.22 20.18 -43.02
N ILE A 446 -29.23 21.04 -43.18
CA ILE A 446 -30.17 21.06 -44.33
C ILE A 446 -29.54 21.85 -45.51
N PRO A 447 -29.52 21.39 -46.77
CA PRO A 447 -28.89 22.17 -47.85
C PRO A 447 -29.51 23.57 -48.06
N ILE A 448 -28.69 24.58 -48.40
CA ILE A 448 -29.16 25.91 -48.81
C ILE A 448 -29.88 25.79 -50.16
N GLY A 449 -31.02 26.46 -50.31
CA GLY A 449 -31.94 26.33 -51.45
C GLY A 449 -33.07 25.33 -51.22
N THR A 450 -33.07 24.59 -50.11
CA THR A 450 -34.17 23.66 -49.77
C THR A 450 -35.48 24.42 -49.59
N VAL A 451 -36.53 24.02 -50.32
CA VAL A 451 -37.89 24.57 -50.19
C VAL A 451 -38.74 23.64 -49.34
N ILE A 452 -39.42 24.19 -48.34
CA ILE A 452 -40.36 23.46 -47.48
C ILE A 452 -41.71 24.18 -47.44
N ASP A 453 -42.78 23.39 -47.28
CA ASP A 453 -44.12 23.92 -47.07
C ASP A 453 -44.29 24.34 -45.60
N TRP A 454 -44.82 25.54 -45.41
CA TRP A 454 -45.01 26.15 -44.10
C TRP A 454 -46.45 26.62 -43.93
N TRP A 455 -47.13 26.05 -42.94
CA TRP A 455 -48.42 26.55 -42.48
C TRP A 455 -48.17 27.76 -41.58
N ARG A 456 -48.59 28.94 -42.04
CA ARG A 456 -48.57 30.18 -41.25
C ARG A 456 -49.95 30.39 -40.64
N PRO A 457 -50.18 30.01 -39.37
CA PRO A 457 -51.51 30.10 -38.74
C PRO A 457 -51.98 31.55 -38.53
N ASP A 458 -51.05 32.50 -38.39
CA ASP A 458 -51.32 33.92 -38.20
C ASP A 458 -50.29 34.79 -38.93
N SER A 459 -50.76 35.87 -39.54
CA SER A 459 -49.96 37.00 -40.04
C SER A 459 -48.98 37.58 -39.00
N SER A 460 -49.22 37.43 -37.70
CA SER A 460 -48.31 37.86 -36.64
C SER A 460 -47.04 36.98 -36.52
N LEU A 461 -47.11 35.70 -36.90
CA LEU A 461 -45.95 34.81 -36.96
C LEU A 461 -45.08 35.22 -38.16
N GLN A 462 -44.04 36.01 -37.90
CA GLN A 462 -43.02 36.32 -38.90
C GLN A 462 -42.06 35.14 -39.01
N LEU A 463 -41.58 34.90 -40.23
CA LEU A 463 -40.50 33.95 -40.47
C LEU A 463 -39.28 34.39 -39.65
N SER A 464 -38.64 33.48 -38.91
CA SER A 464 -37.45 33.87 -38.17
C SER A 464 -36.38 34.36 -39.15
N PRO A 465 -35.61 35.42 -38.83
CA PRO A 465 -34.52 35.90 -39.67
C PRO A 465 -33.40 34.87 -39.90
N GLU A 466 -33.44 33.74 -39.20
CA GLU A 466 -32.36 32.76 -39.12
C GLU A 466 -32.44 31.72 -40.24
N GLY A 467 -32.28 32.20 -41.48
CA GLY A 467 -31.90 31.34 -42.59
C GLY A 467 -33.04 30.84 -43.48
N PHE A 468 -34.25 31.37 -43.39
CA PHE A 468 -35.33 31.10 -44.36
C PHE A 468 -35.94 32.39 -44.91
N GLN A 469 -36.44 32.34 -46.15
CA GLN A 469 -37.19 33.42 -46.79
C GLN A 469 -38.39 32.87 -47.55
N ILE A 470 -39.49 33.65 -47.61
CA ILE A 470 -40.71 33.26 -48.33
C ILE A 470 -40.43 33.25 -49.85
N CYS A 471 -40.89 32.20 -50.53
CA CYS A 471 -40.80 32.06 -51.99
C CYS A 471 -41.85 32.94 -52.71
N ASP A 472 -41.69 34.26 -52.64
CA ASP A 472 -42.60 35.27 -53.21
C ASP A 472 -41.96 36.14 -54.32
N GLY A 473 -40.78 35.73 -54.81
CA GLY A 473 -40.03 36.47 -55.82
C GLY A 473 -39.16 37.59 -55.27
N SER A 474 -39.15 37.83 -53.95
CA SER A 474 -38.31 38.84 -53.31
C SER A 474 -36.81 38.53 -53.42
N THR A 475 -35.98 39.57 -53.29
CA THR A 475 -34.52 39.41 -53.27
C THR A 475 -34.06 39.00 -51.89
N VAL A 476 -33.09 38.08 -51.79
CA VAL A 476 -32.44 37.74 -50.53
C VAL A 476 -31.59 38.92 -50.07
N THR A 477 -31.95 39.50 -48.92
CA THR A 477 -31.26 40.67 -48.35
C THR A 477 -30.33 40.34 -47.20
N ASP A 478 -30.33 39.10 -46.72
CA ASP A 478 -29.44 38.64 -45.65
C ASP A 478 -27.97 38.68 -46.11
N PRO A 479 -27.09 39.45 -45.44
CA PRO A 479 -25.70 39.62 -45.83
C PRO A 479 -24.83 38.37 -45.69
N ASP A 480 -25.26 37.40 -44.88
CA ASP A 480 -24.52 36.17 -44.66
C ASP A 480 -25.04 35.01 -45.52
N SER A 481 -26.08 35.24 -46.33
CA SER A 481 -26.58 34.26 -47.28
C SER A 481 -25.67 34.17 -48.51
N PRO A 482 -25.26 32.96 -48.95
CA PRO A 482 -24.59 32.81 -50.25
C PRO A 482 -25.51 33.14 -51.44
N LEU A 483 -26.81 33.34 -51.20
CA LEU A 483 -27.79 33.77 -52.19
C LEU A 483 -28.08 35.28 -52.12
N GLN A 484 -27.33 36.07 -51.33
CA GLN A 484 -27.54 37.52 -51.23
C GLN A 484 -27.62 38.19 -52.60
N GLY A 485 -28.63 39.04 -52.81
CA GLY A 485 -28.87 39.72 -54.09
C GLY A 485 -29.57 38.85 -55.14
N THR A 486 -29.70 37.54 -54.93
CA THR A 486 -30.47 36.64 -55.79
C THR A 486 -31.96 36.70 -55.41
N ARG A 487 -32.85 36.58 -56.39
CA ARG A 487 -34.29 36.45 -56.12
C ARG A 487 -34.62 35.02 -55.72
N VAL A 488 -35.40 34.87 -54.66
CA VAL A 488 -36.07 33.60 -54.36
C VAL A 488 -37.12 33.31 -55.45
N PRO A 489 -37.44 32.05 -55.74
CA PRO A 489 -38.51 31.74 -56.69
C PRO A 489 -39.86 32.27 -56.18
N ASP A 490 -40.72 32.78 -57.07
CA ASP A 490 -42.11 33.09 -56.73
C ASP A 490 -42.97 31.84 -56.95
N LEU A 491 -43.31 31.15 -55.87
CA LEU A 491 -44.05 29.88 -55.92
C LEU A 491 -45.50 30.04 -55.46
N ARG A 492 -46.00 31.27 -55.35
CA ARG A 492 -47.39 31.53 -54.94
C ARG A 492 -48.36 31.11 -56.05
N GLY A 493 -49.37 30.32 -55.70
CA GLY A 493 -50.35 29.82 -56.67
C GLY A 493 -49.81 28.78 -57.65
N LEU A 494 -48.59 28.26 -57.43
CA LEU A 494 -47.96 27.25 -58.26
C LEU A 494 -47.85 25.91 -57.52
N PHE A 495 -48.05 24.81 -58.25
CA PHE A 495 -47.69 23.48 -57.78
C PHE A 495 -46.25 23.18 -58.14
N VAL A 496 -45.46 22.73 -57.17
CA VAL A 496 -44.08 22.31 -57.40
C VAL A 496 -44.09 20.90 -57.94
N ARG A 497 -43.41 20.67 -59.06
CA ARG A 497 -43.11 19.33 -59.57
C ARG A 497 -41.61 19.10 -59.51
N GLY A 498 -41.20 17.85 -59.34
CA GLY A 498 -39.81 17.47 -59.51
C GLY A 498 -39.35 17.64 -60.95
N VAL A 499 -38.12 18.11 -61.14
CA VAL A 499 -37.42 18.14 -62.43
C VAL A 499 -36.28 17.14 -62.40
N VAL A 500 -35.88 16.64 -63.57
CA VAL A 500 -34.82 15.63 -63.69
C VAL A 500 -33.45 16.24 -64.02
N SER A 501 -33.39 17.55 -64.30
CA SER A 501 -32.18 18.28 -64.65
C SER A 501 -32.13 19.65 -63.94
N PHE A 502 -30.93 20.20 -63.78
CA PHE A 502 -30.73 21.51 -63.15
C PHE A 502 -31.29 22.64 -64.02
N GLU A 503 -31.18 22.50 -65.33
CA GLU A 503 -31.59 23.47 -66.35
C GLU A 503 -33.10 23.68 -66.39
N GLU A 504 -33.89 22.69 -65.95
CA GLU A 504 -35.35 22.79 -65.85
C GLU A 504 -35.83 23.51 -64.59
N ILE A 505 -34.95 23.75 -63.60
CA ILE A 505 -35.32 24.44 -62.35
C ILE A 505 -35.81 25.86 -62.68
N GLY A 506 -37.03 26.17 -62.24
CA GLY A 506 -37.68 27.46 -62.47
C GLY A 506 -38.54 27.54 -63.74
N THR A 507 -38.60 26.48 -64.56
CA THR A 507 -39.54 26.42 -65.69
C THR A 507 -40.99 26.23 -65.22
N THR A 508 -41.95 26.85 -65.92
CA THR A 508 -43.39 26.74 -65.63
C THR A 508 -44.12 25.99 -66.74
N GLY A 509 -45.15 25.20 -66.42
CA GLY A 509 -45.98 24.48 -67.40
C GLY A 509 -47.36 24.07 -66.85
N GLY A 510 -48.24 23.55 -67.72
CA GLY A 510 -49.63 23.17 -67.41
C GLY A 510 -50.59 23.57 -68.55
N SER A 511 -51.76 22.95 -68.65
CA SER A 511 -52.82 23.28 -69.62
C SER A 511 -54.18 23.33 -68.92
N VAL A 512 -55.02 24.30 -69.30
CA VAL A 512 -56.41 24.44 -68.81
C VAL A 512 -57.41 23.61 -69.62
N ASP A 513 -57.00 23.12 -70.79
CA ASP A 513 -57.83 22.33 -71.69
C ASP A 513 -57.32 20.89 -71.76
N HIS A 514 -58.25 19.94 -71.66
CA HIS A 514 -58.02 18.52 -71.93
C HIS A 514 -59.25 17.93 -72.66
N ALA A 515 -59.01 17.03 -73.62
CA ALA A 515 -60.06 16.47 -74.48
C ALA A 515 -60.47 15.05 -74.05
N HIS A 516 -61.76 14.74 -74.18
CA HIS A 516 -62.31 13.39 -74.05
C HIS A 516 -63.14 13.08 -75.30
N ASP A 517 -62.85 11.97 -75.98
CA ASP A 517 -63.61 11.51 -77.15
C ASP A 517 -64.64 10.45 -76.74
N VAL A 518 -65.91 10.63 -77.15
CA VAL A 518 -66.98 9.64 -76.97
C VAL A 518 -67.74 9.43 -78.29
N PRO A 519 -67.71 8.23 -78.91
CA PRO A 519 -68.39 7.97 -80.18
C PRO A 519 -69.87 7.53 -80.01
N LEU A 520 -70.78 8.06 -80.85
CA LEU A 520 -72.21 7.69 -80.92
C LEU A 520 -72.53 6.82 -82.17
N GLN A 521 -73.51 5.91 -82.09
CA GLN A 521 -73.84 4.90 -83.12
C GLN A 521 -75.09 5.23 -84.00
N SER A 522 -75.18 4.62 -85.19
CA SER A 522 -76.13 4.88 -86.31
C SER A 522 -77.59 4.39 -86.13
N HIS A 523 -78.58 5.01 -86.80
CA HIS A 523 -80.01 4.58 -86.88
C HIS A 523 -80.75 4.97 -88.20
N THR A 524 -82.01 4.50 -88.42
CA THR A 524 -82.83 4.62 -89.69
C THR A 524 -84.29 5.09 -89.51
N HIS A 525 -85.01 5.46 -90.61
CA HIS A 525 -86.42 5.96 -90.64
C HIS A 525 -87.28 5.44 -91.84
N THR A 526 -88.62 5.61 -91.80
CA THR A 526 -89.64 5.18 -92.81
C THR A 526 -90.54 6.36 -93.27
N ILE A 527 -91.06 6.36 -94.52
CA ILE A 527 -91.92 7.43 -95.12
C ILE A 527 -93.21 6.85 -95.76
N ASP A 528 -94.40 7.39 -95.44
CA ASP A 528 -95.73 7.04 -95.98
C ASP A 528 -96.31 8.15 -96.93
N HIS A 529 -97.15 7.81 -97.93
CA HIS A 529 -97.88 8.80 -98.79
C HIS A 529 -99.23 8.30 -99.40
N GLN A 530 -100.10 9.23 -99.88
CA GLN A 530 -101.44 8.99 -100.51
C GLN A 530 -101.81 10.04 -101.60
N HIS A 531 -102.64 9.68 -102.61
CA HIS A 531 -103.23 10.60 -103.62
C HIS A 531 -104.67 10.23 -104.10
N PRO A 532 -105.53 11.20 -104.51
CA PRO A 532 -106.90 10.98 -105.04
C PRO A 532 -106.98 10.82 -106.58
N ILE A 533 -107.94 10.04 -107.08
CA ILE A 533 -108.20 9.78 -108.52
C ILE A 533 -109.54 10.41 -108.94
N GLN A 534 -109.61 11.17 -110.05
CA GLN A 534 -110.86 11.67 -110.65
C GLN A 534 -111.06 11.14 -112.07
N ALA A 535 -112.22 10.51 -112.34
CA ALA A 535 -112.65 10.09 -113.68
C ALA A 535 -113.77 11.04 -114.18
N ILE A 536 -113.63 11.57 -115.40
CA ILE A 536 -114.66 12.40 -116.05
C ILE A 536 -115.23 11.62 -117.23
N PHE A 537 -116.48 11.15 -117.11
CA PHE A 537 -117.26 10.61 -118.21
C PHE A 537 -118.02 11.72 -118.94
N HIS A 538 -118.01 11.66 -120.26
CA HIS A 538 -118.78 12.49 -121.18
C HIS A 538 -120.21 11.92 -121.31
N PRO A 539 -121.28 12.71 -121.04
CA PRO A 539 -122.49 12.57 -121.84
C PRO A 539 -123.25 13.90 -122.05
N THR A 540 -123.63 14.19 -123.29
CA THR A 540 -124.84 14.99 -123.59
C THR A 540 -126.06 14.18 -123.13
N SER A 541 -127.15 14.74 -122.59
CA SER A 541 -127.91 15.91 -123.03
C SER A 541 -128.80 16.44 -121.90
N GLN A 542 -128.94 17.77 -121.82
CA GLN A 542 -129.85 18.53 -120.93
C GLN A 542 -130.04 18.03 -119.48
N THR A 543 -129.47 18.83 -118.58
CA THR A 543 -130.05 19.35 -117.32
C THR A 543 -130.86 18.41 -116.42
N SER A 544 -130.26 18.10 -115.27
CA SER A 544 -130.81 17.57 -114.01
C SER A 544 -131.01 16.05 -113.87
N GLY A 545 -130.53 15.52 -112.73
CA GLY A 545 -130.67 14.13 -112.27
C GLY A 545 -129.57 13.22 -112.86
N THR A 546 -128.95 12.26 -112.19
CA THR A 546 -129.39 11.47 -111.04
C THR A 546 -128.17 10.72 -110.49
N ASP A 547 -128.18 10.52 -109.18
CA ASP A 547 -127.35 9.65 -108.36
C ASP A 547 -127.22 8.23 -108.93
N LEU A 548 -126.01 7.65 -108.99
CA LEU A 548 -125.76 6.20 -108.98
C LEU A 548 -124.30 5.90 -108.58
N GLY A 549 -124.14 5.14 -107.50
CA GLY A 549 -122.87 4.65 -106.98
C GLY A 549 -122.16 3.61 -107.87
N GLY A 550 -120.89 3.36 -107.56
CA GLY A 550 -120.09 2.38 -108.28
C GLY A 550 -118.68 2.23 -107.72
N HIS A 551 -118.53 1.26 -106.81
CA HIS A 551 -117.25 0.60 -106.55
C HIS A 551 -116.65 0.04 -107.85
N SER A 552 -115.31 -0.07 -107.89
CA SER A 552 -114.47 -0.81 -108.86
C SER A 552 -113.79 -0.01 -109.99
N LEU A 553 -112.82 0.86 -109.67
CA LEU A 553 -111.76 1.26 -110.64
C LEU A 553 -110.35 1.49 -109.99
N ALA A 554 -110.00 0.85 -108.87
CA ALA A 554 -108.67 0.98 -108.24
C ALA A 554 -107.80 -0.28 -108.43
N VAL A 555 -106.67 -0.17 -109.14
CA VAL A 555 -105.55 -1.13 -109.08
C VAL A 555 -104.43 -0.50 -108.25
N ALA A 556 -104.08 -1.17 -107.16
CA ALA A 556 -103.26 -0.69 -106.02
C ALA A 556 -101.73 -0.77 -106.22
N GLY A 557 -101.23 -0.72 -107.45
CA GLY A 557 -99.80 -0.71 -107.71
C GLY A 557 -99.49 0.19 -108.90
N HIS A 558 -98.85 1.34 -108.63
CA HIS A 558 -98.27 2.16 -109.68
C HIS A 558 -96.84 2.53 -109.30
N VAL A 559 -95.98 2.70 -110.31
CA VAL A 559 -94.54 2.90 -110.12
C VAL A 559 -94.24 4.39 -110.14
N HIS A 560 -93.67 4.92 -109.05
CA HIS A 560 -92.98 6.20 -109.08
C HIS A 560 -91.55 5.96 -109.56
N SER A 561 -91.17 6.53 -110.71
CA SER A 561 -89.75 6.69 -111.03
C SER A 561 -89.26 7.94 -110.32
N LEU A 562 -88.72 7.78 -109.11
CA LEU A 562 -87.94 8.83 -108.46
C LEU A 562 -86.59 8.90 -109.18
N ARG A 563 -86.39 9.91 -110.03
CA ARG A 563 -85.08 10.17 -110.66
C ARG A 563 -84.25 11.06 -109.76
N ASP A 564 -82.97 10.68 -109.68
CA ASP A 564 -81.93 11.37 -108.94
C ASP A 564 -81.93 12.86 -109.29
N GLY A 565 -82.09 13.72 -108.28
CA GLY A 565 -82.12 15.18 -108.43
C GLY A 565 -83.45 15.89 -108.18
N GLU A 566 -84.59 15.19 -108.07
CA GLU A 566 -85.90 15.78 -107.69
C GLU A 566 -86.39 15.39 -106.27
N LEU A 567 -85.50 14.84 -105.44
CA LEU A 567 -85.65 14.80 -103.98
C LEU A 567 -84.69 15.82 -103.35
N THR A 568 -85.00 17.10 -103.47
CA THR A 568 -84.72 17.99 -102.34
C THR A 568 -85.82 17.69 -101.33
N PRO A 569 -85.52 17.28 -100.08
CA PRO A 569 -86.44 17.63 -99.02
C PRO A 569 -86.54 19.16 -99.11
N GLY A 570 -87.66 19.66 -99.63
CA GLY A 570 -88.07 21.02 -99.31
C GLY A 570 -88.00 21.12 -97.79
N PRO A 571 -87.46 22.22 -97.23
CA PRO A 571 -87.32 22.37 -95.79
C PRO A 571 -88.65 21.95 -95.16
N THR A 572 -88.63 20.99 -94.23
CA THR A 572 -89.76 20.88 -93.33
C THR A 572 -89.98 22.29 -92.80
N THR A 573 -91.15 22.87 -93.05
CA THR A 573 -91.54 24.21 -92.58
C THR A 573 -91.71 24.26 -91.06
N HIS A 574 -91.11 23.31 -90.35
CA HIS A 574 -90.64 23.48 -89.00
C HIS A 574 -89.12 23.53 -89.09
N ASP A 575 -88.59 24.74 -88.90
CA ASP A 575 -87.50 24.93 -87.96
C ASP A 575 -87.57 23.80 -86.92
N SER A 576 -86.46 23.13 -86.66
CA SER A 576 -86.23 22.58 -85.34
C SER A 576 -86.15 23.76 -84.37
N GLN A 577 -87.31 24.38 -84.14
CA GLN A 577 -87.63 25.01 -82.89
C GLN A 577 -87.24 24.00 -81.81
N PRO A 578 -86.50 24.44 -80.79
CA PRO A 578 -86.10 23.58 -79.70
C PRO A 578 -87.36 22.92 -79.16
N TRP A 579 -87.41 21.59 -79.20
CA TRP A 579 -88.40 20.85 -78.43
C TRP A 579 -88.09 21.14 -76.97
N ALA A 580 -88.84 22.09 -76.41
CA ALA A 580 -88.82 22.49 -75.03
C ALA A 580 -89.25 21.30 -74.18
N GLY A 581 -88.28 20.48 -73.80
CA GLY A 581 -88.56 19.23 -73.10
C GLY A 581 -87.35 18.39 -72.71
N GLN A 582 -86.16 19.00 -72.55
CA GLN A 582 -85.09 18.63 -71.60
C GLN A 582 -83.85 19.46 -71.97
N SER A 583 -83.41 20.32 -71.05
CA SER A 583 -82.09 20.94 -71.15
C SER A 583 -81.05 19.85 -71.34
N GLY A 584 -80.20 19.99 -72.36
CA GLY A 584 -78.91 19.31 -72.34
C GLY A 584 -78.28 19.57 -70.98
N VAL A 585 -77.84 18.51 -70.30
CA VAL A 585 -77.24 18.62 -68.97
C VAL A 585 -75.96 19.43 -69.13
N GLN A 586 -76.04 20.74 -68.88
CA GLN A 586 -74.87 21.55 -68.63
C GLN A 586 -74.33 21.12 -67.28
N THR A 587 -73.38 20.19 -67.27
CA THR A 587 -72.49 20.08 -66.13
C THR A 587 -71.70 21.38 -66.09
N SER A 588 -71.73 22.08 -64.96
CA SER A 588 -70.83 23.21 -64.71
C SER A 588 -69.39 22.73 -64.97
N LYS A 589 -68.54 23.59 -65.57
CA LYS A 589 -67.12 23.30 -65.76
C LYS A 589 -66.55 22.74 -64.46
N ALA A 590 -66.04 21.51 -64.47
CA ALA A 590 -65.37 20.94 -63.30
C ALA A 590 -64.21 21.87 -62.93
N GLY A 591 -63.99 22.11 -61.63
CA GLY A 591 -62.85 22.92 -61.19
C GLY A 591 -61.55 22.28 -61.66
N ASP A 592 -60.65 23.08 -62.22
CA ASP A 592 -59.39 22.63 -62.83
C ASP A 592 -58.34 22.17 -61.78
N LEU A 593 -58.73 22.00 -60.49
CA LEU A 593 -57.85 21.64 -59.38
C LEU A 593 -58.47 20.55 -58.47
N PRO A 594 -57.69 19.55 -58.01
CA PRO A 594 -58.13 18.61 -56.97
C PRO A 594 -58.30 19.33 -55.61
N PRO A 595 -58.96 18.70 -54.62
CA PRO A 595 -58.99 19.21 -53.25
C PRO A 595 -57.57 19.50 -52.74
N HIS A 596 -57.31 20.73 -52.30
CA HIS A 596 -55.99 21.20 -51.89
C HIS A 596 -56.05 22.13 -50.66
N VAL A 597 -54.93 22.27 -49.97
CA VAL A 597 -54.72 23.24 -48.88
C VAL A 597 -53.60 24.18 -49.30
N VAL A 598 -53.78 25.48 -49.10
CA VAL A 598 -52.78 26.49 -49.45
C VAL A 598 -51.85 26.71 -48.25
N MET A 599 -50.56 26.44 -48.44
CA MET A 599 -49.47 26.71 -47.50
C MET A 599 -48.48 27.69 -48.14
N LEU A 600 -47.70 28.40 -47.32
CA LEU A 600 -46.59 29.21 -47.83
C LEU A 600 -45.42 28.30 -48.17
N LYS A 601 -44.67 28.63 -49.23
CA LYS A 601 -43.39 27.99 -49.53
C LYS A 601 -42.28 28.88 -49.02
N ILE A 602 -41.34 28.31 -48.27
CA ILE A 602 -40.17 29.01 -47.75
C ILE A 602 -38.90 28.28 -48.18
N MET A 603 -37.84 29.01 -48.48
CA MET A 603 -36.55 28.48 -48.93
C MET A 603 -35.47 28.77 -47.90
N ARG A 604 -34.62 27.76 -47.62
CA ARG A 604 -33.42 27.95 -46.79
C ARG A 604 -32.43 28.84 -47.54
N ILE A 605 -32.06 29.98 -46.96
CA ILE A 605 -31.13 30.97 -47.53
C ILE A 605 -29.76 30.98 -46.85
N LYS A 606 -29.58 30.39 -45.66
CA LYS A 606 -28.30 30.33 -44.93
C LYS A 606 -28.21 29.08 -44.07
#